data_AF-A0A2V6WJT3-F1
#
_entry.id   AF-A0A2V6WJT3-F1
#
_cell.length_a   1.000
_cell.length_b   1.000
_cell.length_c   1.000
_cell.angle_alpha   90.00
_cell.angle_beta   90.00
_cell.angle_gamma   90.00
#
_symmetry.space_group_name_H-M   'P 1'
#
loop_
_entity.id
_entity.type
_entity.pdbx_description
1 polymer ?
#
loop_
_entity_poly.entity_id
_entity_poly.type
_entity_poly.pdbx_seq_one_letter_code
_entity_poly.pdbx_strand_id
1 'polypeptide(L)'
;MAVPQVIVPVARLDRAALRALGFARAISSDVTAVHVADSVTAAERMRAGWRARDDGIALVVIESPHRALIPPLLAYVDARARQDDERPITVVLAEFVPRHFWEYVLHNQTALRLKFRLFFRPNTVVVDVPYHLAGDARHDGAGA
;
A
#
# COMPACT_ATOMS: atom_id res chain seq x y z
N MET A 1 6.11 18.02 -15.79
CA MET A 1 6.52 17.06 -14.74
C MET A 1 6.29 15.67 -15.27
N ALA A 2 7.26 14.76 -15.12
CA ALA A 2 7.07 13.36 -15.44
C ALA A 2 6.02 12.74 -14.49
N VAL A 3 5.22 11.80 -15.00
CA VAL A 3 4.21 11.10 -14.20
C VAL A 3 4.91 10.35 -13.07
N PRO A 4 4.54 10.52 -11.79
CA PRO A 4 5.22 9.86 -10.68
C PRO A 4 5.05 8.34 -10.76
N GLN A 5 6.08 7.60 -10.36
CA GLN A 5 5.97 6.15 -10.18
C GLN A 5 5.28 5.90 -8.84
N VAL A 6 4.11 5.25 -8.85
CA VAL A 6 3.32 5.05 -7.64
C VAL A 6 3.43 3.60 -7.17
N ILE A 7 3.88 3.42 -5.94
CA ILE A 7 3.98 2.13 -5.28
C ILE A 7 2.94 2.06 -4.17
N VAL A 8 2.12 1.00 -4.17
CA VAL A 8 1.11 0.77 -3.14
C VAL A 8 1.45 -0.53 -2.40
N PRO A 9 1.98 -0.46 -1.16
CA PRO A 9 2.18 -1.65 -0.35
C PRO A 9 0.81 -2.23 0.06
N VAL A 10 0.58 -3.50 -0.26
CA VAL A 10 -0.68 -4.21 0.02
C VAL A 10 -0.40 -5.42 0.89
N ALA A 11 -0.74 -5.34 2.18
CA ALA A 11 -0.64 -6.50 3.08
C ALA A 11 -1.77 -7.51 2.82
N ARG A 12 -2.99 -7.02 2.60
CA ARG A 12 -4.20 -7.79 2.35
C ARG A 12 -5.08 -7.06 1.35
N LEU A 13 -5.86 -7.81 0.59
CA LEU A 13 -6.81 -7.27 -0.37
C LEU A 13 -8.15 -6.96 0.32
N ASP A 14 -8.20 -5.84 1.03
CA ASP A 14 -9.37 -5.35 1.78
C ASP A 14 -9.81 -3.94 1.33
N ARG A 15 -10.89 -3.41 1.92
CA ARG A 15 -11.45 -2.10 1.54
C ARG A 15 -10.45 -0.95 1.67
N ALA A 16 -9.54 -1.00 2.65
CA ALA A 16 -8.52 0.03 2.82
C ALA A 16 -7.49 -0.03 1.69
N ALA A 17 -7.01 -1.22 1.36
CA ALA A 17 -6.12 -1.42 0.21
C ALA A 17 -6.77 -0.98 -1.10
N LEU A 18 -8.04 -1.33 -1.32
CA LEU A 18 -8.77 -0.92 -2.52
C LEU A 18 -8.92 0.60 -2.63
N ARG A 19 -9.18 1.28 -1.50
CA ARG A 19 -9.25 2.74 -1.46
C ARG A 19 -7.91 3.38 -1.82
N ALA A 20 -6.81 2.85 -1.29
CA ALA A 20 -5.46 3.32 -1.60
C ALA A 20 -5.09 3.09 -3.08
N LEU A 21 -5.44 1.93 -3.63
CA LEU A 21 -5.23 1.61 -5.05
C LEU A 21 -6.07 2.51 -5.98
N GLY A 22 -7.32 2.79 -5.61
CA GLY A 22 -8.18 3.71 -6.34
C GLY A 22 -7.61 5.14 -6.36
N PHE A 23 -7.12 5.62 -5.21
CA PHE A 23 -6.43 6.91 -5.14
C PHE A 23 -5.14 6.92 -5.99
N ALA A 24 -4.32 5.87 -5.91
CA ALA A 24 -3.10 5.74 -6.69
C ALA A 24 -3.35 5.84 -8.21
N ARG A 25 -4.41 5.17 -8.71
CA ARG A 25 -4.83 5.25 -10.12
C ARG A 25 -5.31 6.64 -10.53
N ALA A 26 -5.86 7.41 -9.60
CA ALA A 26 -6.32 8.77 -9.89
C ALA A 26 -5.15 9.76 -10.09
N ILE A 27 -3.97 9.47 -9.51
CA ILE A 27 -2.82 10.37 -9.55
C ILE A 27 -1.71 9.93 -10.51
N SER A 28 -1.72 8.68 -10.98
CA SER A 28 -0.71 8.15 -11.90
C SER A 28 -1.23 7.01 -12.75
N SER A 29 -0.68 6.89 -13.97
CA SER A 29 -0.83 5.74 -14.85
C SER A 29 0.22 4.64 -14.60
N ASP A 30 1.28 4.92 -13.84
CA ASP A 30 2.36 3.99 -13.49
C ASP A 30 2.22 3.57 -12.03
N VAL A 31 1.24 2.69 -11.78
CA VAL A 31 0.89 2.18 -10.46
C VAL A 31 1.31 0.72 -10.35
N THR A 32 2.05 0.39 -9.30
CA THR A 32 2.41 -0.99 -8.95
C THR A 32 1.99 -1.30 -7.52
N ALA A 33 1.20 -2.35 -7.36
CA ALA A 33 0.90 -2.91 -6.05
C ALA A 33 2.03 -3.86 -5.63
N VAL A 34 2.51 -3.73 -4.40
CA VAL A 34 3.58 -4.56 -3.87
C VAL A 34 3.10 -5.33 -2.66
N HIS A 35 3.11 -6.66 -2.75
CA HIS A 35 2.83 -7.55 -1.63
C HIS A 35 4.10 -8.25 -1.19
N VAL A 36 4.41 -8.18 0.11
CA VAL A 36 5.50 -8.96 0.71
C VAL A 36 4.90 -10.21 1.34
N ALA A 37 5.15 -11.37 0.75
CA ALA A 37 4.65 -12.65 1.20
C ALA A 37 5.65 -13.33 2.14
N ASP A 38 5.14 -13.90 3.23
CA ASP A 38 5.93 -14.65 4.22
C ASP A 38 6.04 -16.16 3.92
N SER A 39 5.31 -16.61 2.91
CA SER A 39 5.18 -18.00 2.50
C SER A 39 4.64 -18.10 1.07
N VAL A 40 4.99 -19.18 0.38
CA VAL A 40 4.48 -19.48 -0.97
C VAL A 40 2.95 -19.54 -0.97
N THR A 41 2.34 -20.13 0.06
CA THR A 41 0.87 -20.21 0.18
C THR A 41 0.22 -18.83 0.35
N ALA A 42 0.87 -17.87 1.01
CA ALA A 42 0.36 -16.50 1.10
C ALA A 42 0.51 -15.77 -0.25
N ALA A 43 1.66 -15.94 -0.93
CA ALA A 43 1.90 -15.39 -2.26
C ALA A 43 0.84 -15.85 -3.27
N GLU A 44 0.55 -17.15 -3.32
CA GLU A 44 -0.44 -17.71 -4.23
C GLU A 44 -1.86 -17.22 -3.93
N ARG A 45 -2.24 -17.11 -2.65
CA ARG A 45 -3.53 -16.53 -2.26
C ARG A 45 -3.67 -15.08 -2.73
N MET A 46 -2.63 -14.27 -2.57
CA MET A 46 -2.64 -12.88 -3.07
C MET A 46 -2.75 -12.85 -4.59
N ARG A 47 -1.95 -13.64 -5.31
CA ARG A 47 -1.99 -13.71 -6.79
C ARG A 47 -3.37 -14.12 -7.30
N ALA A 48 -3.98 -15.14 -6.70
CA ALA A 48 -5.31 -15.60 -7.06
C ALA A 48 -6.38 -14.52 -6.83
N GLY A 49 -6.37 -13.90 -5.64
CA GLY A 49 -7.28 -12.80 -5.32
C GLY A 49 -7.11 -11.59 -6.24
N TRP A 50 -5.87 -11.28 -6.63
CA TRP A 50 -5.57 -10.17 -7.53
C TRP A 50 -6.05 -10.42 -8.95
N ARG A 51 -5.80 -11.62 -9.50
CA ARG A 51 -6.26 -12.02 -10.84
C ARG A 51 -7.78 -11.94 -10.99
N ALA A 52 -8.51 -12.28 -9.92
CA ALA A 52 -9.97 -12.24 -9.93
C ALA A 52 -10.56 -10.82 -10.02
N ARG A 53 -9.78 -9.77 -9.75
CA ARG A 53 -10.28 -8.39 -9.71
C ARG A 53 -10.17 -7.63 -11.03
N ASP A 54 -9.22 -8.01 -11.88
CA ASP A 54 -8.92 -7.33 -13.16
C ASP A 54 -8.87 -5.78 -13.06
N ASP A 55 -8.12 -5.28 -12.08
CA ASP A 55 -8.06 -3.84 -11.79
C ASP A 55 -7.01 -3.09 -12.65
N GLY A 56 -6.39 -3.73 -13.64
CA GLY A 56 -5.36 -3.14 -14.52
C GLY A 56 -4.06 -2.68 -13.83
N ILE A 57 -3.93 -2.84 -12.51
CA ILE A 57 -2.74 -2.52 -11.73
C ILE A 57 -1.84 -3.76 -11.67
N ALA A 58 -0.56 -3.58 -11.99
CA ALA A 58 0.43 -4.63 -11.87
C ALA A 58 0.65 -5.02 -10.40
N LEU A 59 0.67 -6.33 -10.11
CA LEU A 59 1.04 -6.86 -8.80
C LEU A 59 2.47 -7.41 -8.84
N VAL A 60 3.32 -6.89 -7.97
CA VAL A 60 4.61 -7.49 -7.63
C VAL A 60 4.49 -8.20 -6.30
N VAL A 61 4.84 -9.48 -6.27
CA VAL A 61 4.92 -10.27 -5.03
C VAL A 61 6.38 -10.54 -4.72
N ILE A 62 6.82 -10.05 -3.57
CA ILE A 62 8.18 -10.25 -3.06
C ILE A 62 8.12 -11.31 -1.97
N GLU A 63 8.84 -12.41 -2.16
CA GLU A 63 8.96 -13.44 -1.13
C GLU A 63 10.02 -13.02 -0.13
N SER A 64 9.63 -12.96 1.15
CA SER A 64 10.51 -12.52 2.22
C SER A 64 10.83 -13.66 3.18
N PRO A 65 12.07 -14.17 3.17
CA PRO A 65 12.49 -15.10 4.21
C PRO A 65 12.44 -14.40 5.58
N HIS A 66 12.08 -15.16 6.62
CA HIS A 66 12.01 -14.69 8.02
C HIS A 66 10.91 -13.66 8.35
N ARG A 67 9.85 -13.53 7.52
CA ARG A 67 8.68 -12.68 7.81
C ARG A 67 9.00 -11.18 7.94
N ALA A 68 10.12 -10.73 7.37
CA ALA A 68 10.48 -9.32 7.38
C ALA A 68 9.71 -8.54 6.29
N LEU A 69 8.90 -7.54 6.65
CA LEU A 69 8.07 -6.82 5.67
C LEU A 69 8.75 -5.56 5.12
N ILE A 70 9.40 -4.78 5.98
CA ILE A 70 9.95 -3.46 5.63
C ILE A 70 11.19 -3.58 4.72
N PRO A 71 12.22 -4.37 5.04
CA PRO A 71 13.43 -4.44 4.22
C PRO A 71 13.20 -4.78 2.73
N PRO A 72 12.42 -5.84 2.38
CA PRO A 72 12.19 -6.16 0.96
C PRO A 72 11.38 -5.08 0.23
N LEU A 73 10.43 -4.44 0.92
CA LEU A 73 9.67 -3.34 0.34
C LEU A 73 10.58 -2.14 0.03
N LEU A 74 11.46 -1.77 0.96
CA LEU A 74 12.42 -0.69 0.74
C LEU A 74 13.40 -1.02 -0.39
N ALA A 75 13.89 -2.26 -0.44
CA ALA A 75 14.77 -2.72 -1.52
C ALA A 75 14.08 -2.63 -2.88
N TYR A 76 12.77 -2.88 -2.95
CA TYR A 76 11.99 -2.69 -4.17
C TYR A 76 11.85 -1.20 -4.54
N VAL A 77 11.55 -0.34 -3.57
CA VAL A 77 11.52 1.12 -3.79
C VAL A 77 12.88 1.64 -4.28
N ASP A 78 13.98 1.18 -3.67
CA ASP A 78 15.35 1.49 -4.10
C ASP A 78 15.61 1.05 -5.55
N ALA A 79 15.18 -0.16 -5.90
CA ALA A 79 15.35 -0.69 -7.25
C ALA A 79 14.54 0.11 -8.27
N ARG A 80 13.33 0.53 -7.93
CA ARG A 80 12.46 1.33 -8.80
C ARG A 80 13.01 2.74 -9.00
N ALA A 81 13.47 3.38 -7.93
CA ALA A 81 14.11 4.70 -8.00
C ALA A 81 15.33 4.69 -8.93
N ARG A 82 16.23 3.71 -8.78
CA ARG A 82 17.43 3.57 -9.62
C ARG A 82 17.17 3.35 -11.12
N GLN A 83 15.96 2.94 -11.50
CA GLN A 83 15.62 2.79 -12.91
C GLN A 83 15.36 4.13 -13.59
N ASP A 84 14.99 5.16 -12.82
CA ASP A 84 14.60 6.47 -13.33
C ASP A 84 14.75 7.53 -12.23
N ASP A 85 15.99 7.97 -11.98
CA ASP A 85 16.32 8.87 -10.87
C ASP A 85 15.67 10.26 -10.99
N GLU A 86 15.22 10.64 -12.20
CA GLU A 86 14.54 11.91 -12.45
C GLU A 86 13.04 11.88 -12.08
N ARG A 87 12.43 10.68 -12.00
CA ARG A 87 11.02 10.53 -11.66
C ARG A 87 10.80 10.33 -10.16
N PRO A 88 9.94 11.13 -9.52
CA PRO A 88 9.62 10.93 -8.11
C PRO A 88 8.92 9.60 -7.87
N ILE A 89 9.30 8.92 -6.79
CA ILE A 89 8.56 7.79 -6.24
C ILE A 89 7.48 8.32 -5.31
N THR A 90 6.24 7.91 -5.50
CA THR A 90 5.16 8.13 -4.53
C THR A 90 4.75 6.81 -3.91
N VAL A 91 4.88 6.68 -2.59
CA VAL A 91 4.41 5.52 -1.85
C VAL A 91 3.06 5.86 -1.23
N VAL A 92 2.00 5.17 -1.66
CA VAL A 92 0.64 5.35 -1.14
C VAL A 92 0.38 4.27 -0.10
N LEU A 93 0.17 4.68 1.15
CA LEU A 93 -0.05 3.79 2.29
C LEU A 93 -1.54 3.75 2.64
N ALA A 94 -2.12 2.55 2.67
CA ALA A 94 -3.44 2.34 3.25
C ALA A 94 -3.34 2.39 4.78
N GLU A 95 -3.97 3.38 5.40
CA GLU A 95 -3.88 3.59 6.84
C GLU A 95 -5.22 3.33 7.51
N PHE A 96 -5.28 2.29 8.35
CA PHE A 96 -6.41 2.14 9.25
C PHE A 96 -6.34 3.21 10.33
N VAL A 97 -7.36 4.06 10.40
CA VAL A 97 -7.48 5.07 11.46
C VAL A 97 -8.29 4.46 12.61
N PRO A 98 -7.65 4.09 13.74
CA PRO A 98 -8.38 3.61 14.91
C PRO A 98 -9.20 4.73 15.54
N ARG A 99 -10.12 4.37 16.44
CA ARG A 99 -10.99 5.35 17.14
C ARG A 99 -10.19 6.27 18.08
N HIS A 100 -9.03 5.83 18.58
CA HIS A 100 -8.14 6.62 19.43
C HIS A 100 -6.71 6.63 18.88
N PHE A 101 -6.08 7.80 18.82
CA PHE A 101 -4.72 7.95 18.26
C PHE A 101 -3.63 7.26 19.09
N TRP A 102 -3.83 7.04 20.40
CA TRP A 102 -2.89 6.29 21.24
C TRP A 102 -2.81 4.80 20.87
N GLU A 103 -3.93 4.19 20.44
CA GLU A 103 -3.97 2.81 19.95
C GLU A 103 -3.15 2.65 18.65
N TYR A 104 -3.11 3.70 17.82
CA TYR A 104 -2.31 3.76 16.59
C TYR A 104 -0.81 3.66 16.87
N VAL A 105 -0.31 4.39 17.87
CA VAL A 105 1.11 4.44 18.23
C VAL A 105 1.57 3.14 18.87
N LEU A 106 0.72 2.50 19.69
CA LEU A 106 1.08 1.26 20.39
C LEU A 106 1.10 0.03 19.46
N HIS A 107 0.17 -0.04 18.50
CA HIS A 107 -0.05 -1.24 17.68
C HIS A 107 0.54 -1.16 16.27
N ASN A 108 0.83 0.03 15.73
CA ASN A 108 1.27 0.20 14.33
C ASN A 108 2.76 0.57 14.18
N GLN A 109 3.62 -0.07 14.98
CA GLN A 109 5.07 0.19 14.98
C GLN A 109 5.72 -0.06 13.61
N THR A 110 5.19 -0.99 12.81
CA THR A 110 5.71 -1.33 11.47
C THR A 110 5.47 -0.19 10.47
N ALA A 111 4.26 0.37 10.40
CA ALA A 111 3.98 1.46 9.46
C ALA A 111 4.76 2.73 9.83
N LEU A 112 4.85 3.05 11.12
CA LEU A 112 5.63 4.19 11.59
C LEU A 112 7.12 4.06 11.19
N ARG A 113 7.72 2.89 11.38
CA ARG A 113 9.10 2.61 10.95
C ARG A 113 9.28 2.74 9.44
N LEU A 114 8.31 2.26 8.65
CA LEU A 114 8.34 2.40 7.19
C LEU A 114 8.29 3.88 6.78
N LYS A 115 7.35 4.65 7.32
CA LYS A 115 7.23 6.09 7.04
C LYS A 115 8.48 6.86 7.38
N PHE A 116 9.04 6.66 8.57
CA PHE A 116 10.28 7.31 8.96
C PHE A 116 11.40 7.00 7.97
N ARG A 117 11.53 5.74 7.54
CA ARG A 117 12.55 5.36 6.54
C ARG A 117 12.29 5.95 5.17
N LEU A 118 11.03 6.11 4.75
CA LEU A 118 10.67 6.71 3.47
C LEU A 118 10.85 8.23 3.47
N PHE A 119 10.56 8.89 4.58
CA PHE A 119 10.64 10.35 4.73
C PHE A 119 12.06 10.90 4.53
N PHE A 120 13.09 10.18 4.97
CA PHE A 120 14.49 10.58 4.79
C PHE A 120 15.06 10.21 3.41
N ARG A 121 14.23 9.75 2.46
CA ARG A 121 14.69 9.41 1.11
C ARG A 121 14.52 10.61 0.19
N PRO A 122 15.54 10.94 -0.62
CA PRO A 122 15.39 11.94 -1.67
C PRO A 122 14.35 11.46 -2.70
N ASN A 123 13.70 12.42 -3.36
CA ASN A 123 12.77 12.17 -4.46
C ASN A 123 11.65 11.15 -4.15
N THR A 124 11.27 11.03 -2.87
CA THR A 124 10.25 10.10 -2.40
C THR A 124 9.14 10.88 -1.68
N VAL A 125 7.90 10.70 -2.12
CA VAL A 125 6.70 11.26 -1.49
C VAL A 125 5.93 10.11 -0.83
N VAL A 126 5.41 10.34 0.37
CA VAL A 126 4.53 9.39 1.05
C VAL A 126 3.14 10.00 1.14
N VAL A 127 2.13 9.25 0.73
CA VAL A 127 0.73 9.65 0.83
C VAL A 127 -0.01 8.65 1.71
N ASP A 128 -0.60 9.14 2.78
CA ASP A 128 -1.43 8.35 3.67
C ASP A 128 -2.89 8.43 3.23
N VAL A 129 -3.49 7.28 2.93
CA VAL A 129 -4.91 7.17 2.57
C VAL A 129 -5.65 6.59 3.77
N PRO A 130 -6.32 7.44 4.58
CA PRO A 130 -7.01 6.98 5.77
C PRO A 130 -8.26 6.17 5.42
N TYR A 131 -8.48 5.09 6.15
CA TYR A 131 -9.70 4.30 6.13
C TYR A 131 -10.33 4.32 7.52
N HIS A 132 -11.53 4.91 7.62
CA HIS A 132 -12.30 5.01 8.85
C HIS A 132 -13.39 3.93 8.87
N LEU A 133 -13.43 3.08 9.91
CA LEU A 133 -14.44 2.01 10.03
C LEU A 133 -15.85 2.51 10.42
N ALA A 134 -16.01 3.78 10.78
CA ALA A 134 -17.28 4.33 11.24
C ALA A 134 -18.06 4.96 10.08
N GLY A 135 -18.86 4.15 9.37
CA GLY A 135 -19.76 4.67 8.33
C GLY A 135 -20.68 3.65 7.66
N ASP A 136 -20.26 2.41 7.46
CA ASP A 136 -21.02 1.43 6.65
C ASP A 136 -22.20 0.75 7.38
N ALA A 137 -22.66 1.30 8.51
CA ALA A 137 -23.81 0.79 9.26
C ALA A 137 -25.08 1.66 9.15
N ARG A 138 -25.12 2.65 8.26
CA ARG A 138 -26.31 3.49 8.03
C ARG A 138 -26.53 3.76 6.54
N HIS A 139 -26.95 2.74 5.79
CA HIS A 139 -27.75 2.91 4.56
C HIS A 139 -28.57 1.65 4.21
N ASP A 140 -29.02 0.89 5.21
CA ASP A 140 -30.10 -0.10 5.05
C ASP A 140 -31.22 0.26 6.03
N GLY A 141 -32.29 0.89 5.52
CA GLY A 141 -33.53 1.12 6.26
C GLY A 141 -33.96 2.57 6.39
N ALA A 142 -34.65 3.09 5.36
CA ALA A 142 -35.93 3.79 5.47
C ALA A 142 -36.24 4.50 4.14
N GLY A 143 -37.21 3.94 3.41
CA GLY A 143 -37.77 4.49 2.18
C GLY A 143 -38.94 3.62 1.74
N ALA A 144 -39.92 3.49 2.63
CA ALA A 144 -41.29 3.14 2.30
C ALA A 144 -42.10 4.43 2.24
#